data_AF-A0A6M1ZMJ8-F1
#
_entry.id   AF-A0A6M1ZMJ8-F1
#
_cell.length_a   1.000
_cell.length_b   1.000
_cell.length_c   1.000
_cell.angle_alpha   90.00
_cell.angle_beta   90.00
_cell.angle_gamma   90.00
#
_symmetry.space_group_name_H-M   'P 1'
#
loop_
_entity.id
_entity.type
_entity.pdbx_description
1 polymer ?
#
loop_
_entity_poly.entity_id
_entity_poly.type
_entity_poly.pdbx_seq_one_letter_code
_entity_poly.pdbx_strand_id
1 'polypeptide(L)'
;MRNRYSHARQMKRAKREEKRLHTFLGRVFRDFERKTSGIKLDKECLYLLETIKRIFHQSKHDSHKVYSLHEPHVECISKGKLHKKYEFGCKATIVLTHREGLALDVRALHGVPYDGHTLKTALKLAEDNSHSKISTAYVDKGYEVMA
;
A
#
# COMPACT_ATOMS: atom_id res chain seq x y z
N MET A 1 -0.28 19.45 13.98
CA MET A 1 -1.46 20.08 14.64
C MET A 1 -2.80 19.55 14.13
N ARG A 2 -3.01 19.34 12.82
CA ARG A 2 -4.24 18.77 12.23
C ARG A 2 -4.85 17.61 13.04
N ASN A 3 -4.09 16.55 13.30
CA ASN A 3 -4.61 15.36 14.01
C ASN A 3 -5.15 15.70 15.40
N ARG A 4 -4.49 16.59 16.15
CA ARG A 4 -4.96 17.03 17.47
C ARG A 4 -6.28 17.78 17.38
N TYR A 5 -6.43 18.68 16.41
CA TYR A 5 -7.71 19.36 16.15
C TYR A 5 -8.81 18.39 15.71
N SER A 6 -8.47 17.38 14.91
CA SER A 6 -9.42 16.34 14.50
C SER A 6 -9.89 15.52 15.70
N HIS A 7 -8.98 15.09 16.58
CA HIS A 7 -9.32 14.39 17.82
C HIS A 7 -10.21 15.23 18.74
N ALA A 8 -9.91 16.53 18.88
CA ALA A 8 -10.72 17.47 19.65
C ALA A 8 -12.03 17.92 18.96
N ARG A 9 -12.42 17.29 17.84
CA ARG A 9 -13.60 17.63 17.02
C ARG A 9 -13.60 19.06 16.43
N GLN A 10 -12.46 19.74 16.41
CA GLN A 10 -12.29 21.10 15.87
C GLN A 10 -12.04 21.07 14.35
N MET A 11 -13.03 20.60 13.57
CA MET A 11 -12.87 20.33 12.13
C MET A 11 -12.51 21.56 11.30
N LYS A 12 -13.02 22.75 11.63
CA LYS A 12 -12.68 23.99 10.93
C LYS A 12 -11.17 24.30 11.04
N ARG A 13 -10.59 24.12 12.23
CA ARG A 13 -9.16 24.31 12.49
C ARG A 13 -8.32 23.22 11.82
N ALA A 14 -8.76 21.96 11.92
CA ALA A 14 -8.09 20.85 11.24
C ALA A 14 -7.99 21.07 9.72
N LYS A 15 -9.08 21.50 9.08
CA LYS A 15 -9.11 21.84 7.64
C LYS A 15 -8.18 23.01 7.29
N ARG A 16 -8.07 24.03 8.16
CA ARG A 16 -7.16 25.16 7.95
C ARG A 16 -5.70 24.71 7.96
N GLU A 17 -5.32 23.85 8.92
CA GLU A 17 -3.98 23.27 8.97
C GLU A 17 -3.67 22.39 7.76
N GLU A 18 -4.65 21.59 7.30
CA GLU A 18 -4.51 20.79 6.08
C GLU A 18 -4.29 21.66 4.84
N LYS A 19 -5.09 22.72 4.65
CA LYS A 19 -4.91 23.69 3.55
C LYS A 19 -3.54 24.38 3.60
N ARG A 20 -3.06 24.71 4.80
CA ARG A 20 -1.73 25.31 4.99
C ARG A 20 -0.63 24.35 4.52
N LEU A 21 -0.69 23.08 4.94
CA LEU A 21 0.27 22.06 4.51
C LEU A 21 0.23 21.84 2.99
N HIS A 22 -0.97 21.77 2.40
CA HIS A 22 -1.15 21.64 0.95
C HIS A 22 -0.53 22.82 0.20
N THR A 23 -0.74 24.04 0.69
CA THR A 23 -0.12 25.26 0.14
C THR A 23 1.41 25.22 0.23
N PHE A 24 1.96 24.78 1.35
CA PHE A 24 3.41 24.67 1.53
C PHE A 24 4.03 23.63 0.60
N LEU A 25 3.44 22.44 0.50
CA LEU A 25 3.86 21.42 -0.45
C LEU A 25 3.87 21.98 -1.88
N GLY A 26 2.77 22.63 -2.27
CA GLY A 26 2.61 23.28 -3.56
C GLY A 26 3.66 24.34 -3.87
N ARG A 27 4.12 25.10 -2.86
CA ARG A 27 5.19 26.09 -3.03
C ARG A 27 6.56 25.41 -3.18
N VAL A 28 6.84 24.41 -2.34
CA VAL A 28 8.13 23.72 -2.30
C VAL A 28 8.40 23.01 -3.63
N PHE A 29 7.47 22.18 -4.12
CA PHE A 29 7.77 21.43 -5.35
C PHE A 29 7.83 22.34 -6.58
N ARG A 30 7.02 23.40 -6.67
CA ARG A 30 7.10 24.37 -7.78
C ARG A 30 8.41 25.16 -7.76
N ASP A 31 8.90 25.53 -6.57
CA ASP A 31 10.22 26.18 -6.43
C ASP A 31 11.34 25.23 -6.82
N PHE A 32 11.24 23.95 -6.42
CA PHE A 32 12.17 22.90 -6.83
C PHE A 32 12.20 22.79 -8.36
N GLU A 33 11.06 22.58 -9.02
CA GLU A 33 10.97 22.47 -10.48
C GLU A 33 11.56 23.69 -11.20
N ARG A 34 11.29 24.91 -10.70
CA ARG A 34 11.85 26.13 -11.25
C ARG A 34 13.38 26.16 -11.17
N LYS A 35 13.95 25.77 -10.02
CA LYS A 35 15.39 25.76 -9.78
C LYS A 35 16.12 24.62 -10.49
N THR A 36 15.43 23.52 -10.75
CA THR A 36 15.96 22.36 -11.48
C THR A 36 15.66 22.41 -12.97
N SER A 37 15.09 23.50 -13.46
CA SER A 37 14.81 23.68 -14.90
C SER A 37 16.11 23.61 -15.70
N GLY A 38 16.14 22.75 -16.72
CA GLY A 38 17.34 22.50 -17.54
C GLY A 38 18.43 21.64 -16.88
N ILE A 39 18.22 21.21 -15.63
CA ILE A 39 19.13 20.29 -14.93
C ILE A 39 18.66 18.85 -15.17
N LYS A 40 19.57 17.97 -15.56
CA LYS A 40 19.29 16.53 -15.65
C LYS A 40 19.23 15.93 -14.25
N LEU A 41 18.01 15.64 -13.78
CA LEU A 41 17.78 14.94 -12.53
C LEU A 41 18.09 13.44 -12.67
N ASP A 42 18.55 12.83 -11.59
CA ASP A 42 18.67 11.37 -11.51
C ASP A 42 17.30 10.70 -11.41
N LYS A 43 17.29 9.36 -11.53
CA LYS A 43 16.06 8.57 -11.53
C LYS A 43 15.30 8.65 -10.20
N GLU A 44 16.00 8.71 -9.08
CA GLU A 44 15.38 8.74 -7.75
C GLU A 44 14.69 10.08 -7.49
N CYS A 45 15.35 11.18 -7.86
CA CYS A 45 14.79 12.53 -7.81
C CYS A 45 13.54 12.65 -8.67
N LEU A 46 13.57 12.12 -9.90
CA LEU A 46 12.40 12.12 -10.79
C LEU A 46 11.25 11.32 -10.20
N TYR A 47 11.53 10.13 -9.64
CA TYR A 47 10.54 9.27 -9.00
C TYR A 47 9.89 9.92 -7.76
N LEU A 48 10.70 10.56 -6.90
CA LEU A 48 10.19 11.31 -5.75
C LEU A 48 9.36 12.51 -6.18
N LEU A 49 9.79 13.26 -7.21
CA LEU A 49 9.04 14.40 -7.73
C LEU A 49 7.69 13.98 -8.30
N GLU A 50 7.65 12.88 -9.05
CA GLU A 50 6.39 12.30 -9.54
C GLU A 50 5.46 11.89 -8.39
N THR A 51 6.01 11.23 -7.36
CA THR A 51 5.25 10.82 -6.18
C THR A 51 4.70 12.02 -5.42
N ILE A 52 5.48 13.09 -5.26
CA ILE A 52 5.04 14.34 -4.64
C ILE A 52 3.89 14.97 -5.43
N LYS A 53 3.98 14.99 -6.77
CA LYS A 53 2.91 15.50 -7.63
C LYS A 53 1.63 14.68 -7.45
N ARG A 54 1.73 13.35 -7.41
CA ARG A 54 0.57 12.47 -7.11
C ARG A 54 -0.05 12.80 -5.76
N ILE A 55 0.75 12.96 -4.70
CA ILE A 55 0.28 13.35 -3.36
C ILE A 55 -0.39 14.74 -3.38
N PHE A 56 0.12 15.68 -4.17
CA PHE A 56 -0.44 17.03 -4.23
C PHE A 56 -1.79 17.08 -4.95
N HIS A 57 -1.95 16.28 -6.01
CA HIS A 57 -3.16 16.24 -6.83
C HIS A 57 -4.25 15.29 -6.32
N GLN A 58 -3.92 14.32 -5.47
CA GLN A 58 -4.89 13.35 -4.97
C GLN A 58 -5.98 14.01 -4.11
N SER A 59 -7.21 13.53 -4.26
CA SER A 59 -8.40 14.00 -3.57
C SER A 59 -8.87 13.04 -2.47
N LYS A 60 -9.90 13.44 -1.71
CA LYS A 60 -10.52 12.57 -0.69
C LYS A 60 -11.22 11.35 -1.31
N HIS A 61 -11.67 11.42 -2.56
CA HIS A 61 -12.48 10.37 -3.18
C HIS A 61 -11.73 9.53 -4.21
N ASP A 62 -10.45 9.83 -4.44
CA ASP A 62 -9.63 9.07 -5.38
C ASP A 62 -9.38 7.65 -4.89
N SER A 63 -9.25 6.72 -5.83
CA SER A 63 -8.73 5.38 -5.61
C SER A 63 -7.19 5.39 -5.71
N HIS A 64 -6.53 4.31 -5.26
CA HIS A 64 -5.07 4.11 -5.42
C HIS A 64 -4.20 5.28 -4.91
N LYS A 65 -4.54 5.77 -3.72
CA LYS A 65 -3.85 6.90 -3.10
C LYS A 65 -2.45 6.55 -2.65
N VAL A 66 -1.58 7.54 -2.64
CA VAL A 66 -0.24 7.43 -2.07
C VAL A 66 -0.34 7.62 -0.55
N TYR A 67 0.03 6.58 0.20
CA TYR A 67 0.03 6.58 1.68
C TYR A 67 1.42 6.81 2.29
N SER A 68 2.48 6.56 1.51
CA SER A 68 3.87 6.79 1.89
C SER A 68 4.63 7.42 0.72
N LEU A 69 5.44 8.44 1.01
CA LEU A 69 6.29 9.08 0.00
C LEU A 69 7.40 8.15 -0.48
N HIS A 70 8.00 7.40 0.44
CA HIS A 70 9.12 6.50 0.14
C HIS A 70 8.64 5.11 -0.32
N GLU A 71 7.40 4.75 -0.01
CA GLU A 71 6.80 3.46 -0.37
C GLU A 71 5.44 3.67 -1.08
N PRO A 72 5.42 4.25 -2.30
CA PRO A 72 4.16 4.66 -2.94
C PRO A 72 3.32 3.48 -3.45
N HIS A 73 3.83 2.26 -3.37
CA HIS A 73 3.12 1.02 -3.64
C HIS A 73 2.38 0.46 -2.42
N VAL A 74 2.54 1.06 -1.23
CA VAL A 74 1.82 0.68 -0.02
C VAL A 74 0.33 0.94 -0.19
N GLU A 75 -0.47 -0.06 0.15
CA GLU A 75 -1.93 -0.03 0.04
C GLU A 75 -2.56 0.13 1.43
N CYS A 76 -3.77 0.70 1.47
CA CYS A 76 -4.58 0.79 2.69
C CYS A 76 -5.58 -0.35 2.71
N ILE A 77 -5.39 -1.29 3.62
CA ILE A 77 -6.16 -2.53 3.73
C ILE A 77 -7.09 -2.40 4.94
N SER A 78 -8.38 -2.63 4.73
CA SER A 78 -9.36 -2.58 5.81
C SER A 78 -9.20 -3.78 6.73
N LYS A 79 -8.93 -3.50 8.00
CA LYS A 79 -8.98 -4.49 9.07
C LYS A 79 -10.39 -4.50 9.62
N GLY A 80 -11.09 -5.63 9.57
CA GLY A 80 -12.40 -5.85 10.19
C GLY A 80 -12.42 -5.76 11.73
N LYS A 81 -11.46 -5.03 12.33
CA LYS A 81 -11.25 -4.89 13.77
C LYS A 81 -11.70 -3.49 14.22
N LEU A 82 -12.51 -3.43 15.27
CA LEU A 82 -13.11 -2.19 15.78
C LEU A 82 -12.06 -1.13 16.18
N HIS A 83 -10.97 -1.56 16.84
CA HIS A 83 -9.94 -0.68 17.41
C HIS A 83 -8.83 -0.28 16.42
N LYS A 84 -8.69 -1.01 15.30
CA LYS A 84 -7.70 -0.74 14.25
C LYS A 84 -8.34 -1.05 12.90
N LYS A 85 -8.96 -0.03 12.29
CA LYS A 85 -9.78 -0.16 11.07
C LYS A 85 -8.96 -0.37 9.80
N TYR A 86 -7.69 0.04 9.79
CA TYR A 86 -6.84 -0.02 8.62
C TYR A 86 -5.44 -0.49 8.99
N GLU A 87 -4.81 -1.15 8.03
CA GLU A 87 -3.37 -1.35 7.96
C GLU A 87 -2.84 -0.81 6.64
N PHE A 88 -1.54 -0.52 6.63
CA PHE A 88 -0.83 -0.03 5.47
C PHE A 88 0.26 -1.04 5.13
N GLY A 89 0.27 -1.55 3.91
CA GLY A 89 1.28 -2.46 3.42
C GLY A 89 0.91 -3.06 2.07
N CYS A 90 1.64 -4.11 1.69
CA CYS A 90 1.31 -4.99 0.58
C CYS A 90 1.05 -6.38 1.16
N LYS A 91 -0.02 -7.05 0.73
CA LYS A 91 -0.26 -8.45 1.13
C LYS A 91 0.83 -9.32 0.50
N ALA A 92 1.22 -10.38 1.17
CA ALA A 92 2.10 -11.39 0.60
C ALA A 92 1.47 -12.77 0.78
N THR A 93 1.66 -13.64 -0.21
CA THR A 93 1.37 -15.07 -0.08
C THR A 93 2.68 -15.83 -0.05
N ILE A 94 2.74 -16.80 0.85
CA ILE A 94 3.91 -17.66 1.07
C ILE A 94 3.38 -19.09 1.19
N VAL A 95 3.84 -19.97 0.32
CA VAL A 95 3.53 -21.40 0.37
C VAL A 95 4.77 -22.14 0.83
N LEU A 96 4.69 -22.80 1.98
CA LEU A 96 5.79 -23.55 2.58
C LEU A 96 5.48 -25.03 2.62
N THR A 97 6.51 -25.87 2.54
CA THR A 97 6.39 -27.29 2.88
C THR A 97 6.16 -27.45 4.38
N HIS A 98 5.28 -28.38 4.76
CA HIS A 98 4.87 -28.55 6.16
C HIS A 98 6.00 -28.99 7.10
N ARG A 99 6.92 -29.87 6.64
CA ARG A 99 7.96 -30.46 7.49
C ARG A 99 9.22 -29.59 7.61
N GLU A 100 9.70 -29.10 6.47
CA GLU A 100 11.01 -28.43 6.39
C GLU A 100 10.90 -26.91 6.27
N GLY A 101 9.69 -26.38 6.03
CA GLY A 101 9.49 -24.94 5.85
C GLY A 101 10.08 -24.40 4.55
N LEU A 102 10.47 -25.27 3.60
CA LEU A 102 10.94 -24.86 2.28
C LEU A 102 9.86 -24.05 1.55
N ALA A 103 10.20 -22.85 1.11
CA ALA A 103 9.29 -22.00 0.34
C ALA A 103 9.16 -22.49 -1.11
N LEU A 104 7.94 -22.87 -1.50
CA LEU A 104 7.59 -23.33 -2.85
C LEU A 104 7.17 -22.15 -3.76
N ASP A 105 6.53 -21.13 -3.18
CA ASP A 105 6.15 -19.90 -3.89
C ASP A 105 6.05 -18.74 -2.89
N VAL A 106 6.52 -17.55 -3.30
CA VAL A 106 6.45 -16.31 -2.51
C VAL A 106 6.09 -15.18 -3.46
N ARG A 107 4.98 -14.48 -3.19
CA ARG A 107 4.53 -13.37 -4.04
C ARG A 107 3.96 -12.22 -3.25
N ALA A 108 4.28 -11.01 -3.71
CA ALA A 108 3.55 -9.80 -3.34
C ALA A 108 2.19 -9.79 -4.06
N LEU A 109 1.15 -9.39 -3.33
CA LEU A 109 -0.23 -9.31 -3.77
C LEU A 109 -0.68 -7.86 -3.75
N HIS A 110 -0.82 -7.28 -4.94
CA HIS A 110 -1.31 -5.92 -5.15
C HIS A 110 -2.81 -5.89 -5.42
N GLY A 111 -3.44 -4.73 -5.21
CA GLY A 111 -4.86 -4.49 -5.44
C GLY A 111 -5.76 -4.86 -4.26
N VAL A 112 -5.21 -4.99 -3.04
CA VAL A 112 -5.95 -5.40 -1.82
C VAL A 112 -6.84 -6.63 -2.06
N PRO A 113 -6.30 -7.77 -2.55
CA PRO A 113 -7.12 -8.93 -2.82
C PRO A 113 -7.69 -9.53 -1.53
N TYR A 114 -8.86 -10.14 -1.64
CA TYR A 114 -9.48 -10.89 -0.56
C TYR A 114 -8.77 -12.25 -0.39
N ASP A 115 -8.36 -12.58 0.83
CA ASP A 115 -7.50 -13.74 1.12
C ASP A 115 -8.11 -15.06 0.60
N GLY A 116 -9.41 -15.25 0.79
CA GLY A 116 -10.14 -16.44 0.29
C GLY A 116 -10.02 -16.66 -1.22
N HIS A 117 -9.87 -15.61 -2.02
CA HIS A 117 -9.71 -15.74 -3.49
C HIS A 117 -8.27 -16.04 -3.92
N THR A 118 -7.30 -15.94 -3.01
CA THR A 118 -5.88 -16.08 -3.35
C THR A 118 -5.38 -17.51 -3.21
N LEU A 119 -6.06 -18.37 -2.41
CA LEU A 119 -5.60 -19.72 -2.10
C LEU A 119 -5.40 -20.59 -3.34
N LYS A 120 -6.42 -20.66 -4.20
CA LYS A 120 -6.39 -21.51 -5.41
C LYS A 120 -5.22 -21.14 -6.32
N THR A 121 -4.98 -19.85 -6.50
CA THR A 121 -3.89 -19.34 -7.32
C THR A 121 -2.54 -19.62 -6.68
N ALA A 122 -2.40 -19.42 -5.36
CA ALA A 122 -1.16 -19.69 -4.64
C ALA A 122 -0.77 -21.17 -4.70
N LEU A 123 -1.72 -22.09 -4.47
CA LEU A 123 -1.47 -23.53 -4.58
C LEU A 123 -1.07 -23.94 -5.99
N LYS A 124 -1.80 -23.46 -7.01
CA LYS A 124 -1.46 -23.75 -8.40
C LYS A 124 -0.03 -23.32 -8.75
N LEU A 125 0.36 -22.11 -8.38
CA LEU A 125 1.70 -21.58 -8.66
C LEU A 125 2.79 -22.36 -7.90
N ALA A 126 2.53 -22.78 -6.67
CA ALA A 126 3.44 -23.63 -5.93
C ALA A 126 3.59 -25.04 -6.55
N GLU A 127 2.51 -25.64 -7.06
CA GLU A 127 2.58 -26.90 -7.81
C GLU A 127 3.36 -26.72 -9.11
N ASP A 128 3.14 -25.61 -9.82
CA ASP A 128 3.84 -25.30 -11.08
C ASP A 128 5.36 -25.12 -10.83
N ASN A 129 5.76 -24.43 -9.75
CA ASN A 129 7.17 -24.23 -9.39
C ASN A 129 7.85 -25.52 -8.88
N SER A 130 7.13 -26.35 -8.14
CA SER A 130 7.68 -27.57 -7.51
C SER A 130 7.55 -28.82 -8.38
N HIS A 131 6.82 -28.73 -9.49
CA HIS A 131 6.43 -29.85 -10.35
C HIS A 131 5.77 -31.01 -9.59
N SER A 132 5.15 -30.72 -8.45
CA SER A 132 4.60 -31.70 -7.52
C SER A 132 3.20 -31.29 -7.11
N LYS A 133 2.29 -32.26 -7.00
CA LYS A 133 0.91 -32.00 -6.57
C LYS A 133 0.81 -31.83 -5.07
N ILE A 134 0.07 -30.81 -4.63
CA ILE A 134 -0.17 -30.52 -3.21
C ILE A 134 -1.46 -31.24 -2.80
N SER A 135 -1.33 -32.30 -2.00
CA SER A 135 -2.48 -33.08 -1.53
C SER A 135 -3.22 -32.45 -0.34
N THR A 136 -2.51 -31.66 0.46
CA THR A 136 -3.03 -31.12 1.72
C THR A 136 -2.39 -29.76 1.98
N ALA A 137 -3.22 -28.76 2.25
CA ALA A 137 -2.80 -27.41 2.61
C ALA A 137 -3.36 -27.07 3.99
N TYR A 138 -2.51 -26.52 4.86
CA TYR A 138 -2.91 -25.96 6.15
C TYR A 138 -2.92 -24.45 6.01
N VAL A 139 -4.07 -23.83 6.26
CA VAL A 139 -4.29 -22.40 6.02
C VAL A 139 -5.02 -21.76 7.19
N ASP A 140 -4.83 -20.45 7.34
CA ASP A 140 -5.64 -19.67 8.26
C ASP A 140 -7.11 -19.65 7.83
N LYS A 141 -8.01 -19.48 8.80
CA LYS A 141 -9.46 -19.40 8.57
C LYS A 141 -9.88 -18.37 7.51
N GLY A 142 -9.09 -17.31 7.33
CA GLY A 142 -9.34 -16.29 6.32
C GLY A 142 -9.32 -16.81 4.87
N TYR A 143 -8.76 -17.99 4.63
CA TYR A 143 -8.70 -18.64 3.33
C TYR A 143 -9.89 -19.58 3.04
N GLU A 144 -10.77 -19.85 4.01
CA GLU A 144 -11.85 -20.87 3.93
C GLU A 144 -13.03 -20.53 3.00
N VAL A 145 -13.05 -19.36 2.33
CA VAL A 145 -14.19 -18.99 1.45
C VAL A 145 -14.15 -19.70 0.09
N MET A 146 -13.18 -20.59 -0.14
CA MET A 146 -13.16 -21.51 -1.26
C MET A 146 -12.87 -22.94 -0.76
N ALA A 147 -13.86 -23.55 -0.11
CA ALA A 147 -14.01 -25.00 0.02
C ALA A 147 -15.34 -25.42 -0.60
#